data_AF-A0A9W8XTZ9-F1
#
_entry.id   AF-A0A9W8XTZ9-F1
#
_cell.length_a   1.000
_cell.length_b   1.000
_cell.length_c   1.000
_cell.angle_alpha   90.00
_cell.angle_beta   90.00
_cell.angle_gamma   90.00
#
_symmetry.space_group_name_H-M   'P 1'
#
loop_
_entity.id
_entity.type
_entity.pdbx_description
1 polymer ?
#
loop_
_entity_poly.entity_id
_entity_poly.type
_entity_poly.pdbx_seq_one_letter_code
_entity_poly.pdbx_strand_id
1 'polypeptide(L)'
;MAPPSAALYTPTFFLALLTTLLLCASLRLLAILPDTRFSSPPPRRKSGSSTRILIVLGSGGHTQEMLYLLKDLDPRKYTHRTWVVSSGDAFSVGRAVAFEKALEEKAEGEGEQVRGWNIGSAHYDIAIVPRARKIHQSLITTPFSSLYCLWACFRPLLIPTTSSSTSSITDADLPDLIITNGPATACILILASLILKFFNVQGASSRGKCKTIYAESFARVKTLSLSGKLLVRVVDRFLVQWDGLDGVGGRAEFVGILV
;
A
#
# COMPACT_ATOMS: atom_id res chain seq x y z
N MET A 1 36.55 38.89 23.31
CA MET A 1 36.64 38.26 21.96
C MET A 1 35.85 36.97 22.01
N ALA A 2 34.73 36.88 21.28
CA ALA A 2 34.04 35.60 21.10
C ALA A 2 34.98 34.69 20.29
N PRO A 3 35.16 33.41 20.68
CA PRO A 3 36.04 32.51 19.94
C PRO A 3 35.55 32.38 18.49
N PRO A 4 36.46 32.21 17.51
CA PRO A 4 36.07 32.13 16.12
C PRO A 4 35.16 30.93 15.88
N SER A 5 34.21 31.09 14.98
CA SER A 5 33.22 30.11 14.48
C SER A 5 33.83 28.89 13.78
N ALA A 6 35.09 28.55 14.05
CA ALA A 6 35.81 27.40 13.51
C ALA A 6 35.29 26.06 14.03
N ALA A 7 34.60 26.04 15.18
CA ALA A 7 34.06 24.82 15.77
C ALA A 7 33.01 24.12 14.88
N LEU A 8 32.24 24.88 14.09
CA LEU A 8 31.19 24.38 13.20
C LEU A 8 31.74 23.71 11.92
N TYR A 9 33.01 23.93 11.57
CA TYR A 9 33.64 23.35 10.38
C TYR A 9 34.60 22.21 10.71
N THR A 10 34.60 21.73 11.95
CA THR A 10 35.45 20.61 12.36
C THR A 10 34.89 19.28 11.83
N PRO A 11 35.75 18.33 11.42
CA PRO A 11 35.29 16.99 11.00
C PRO A 11 34.53 16.28 12.13
N THR A 12 34.88 16.56 13.39
CA THR A 12 34.17 16.08 14.59
C THR A 12 32.73 16.58 14.66
N PHE A 13 32.46 17.83 14.28
CA PHE A 13 31.10 18.35 14.23
C PHE A 13 30.28 17.63 13.16
N PHE A 14 30.82 17.44 11.95
CA PHE A 14 30.12 16.72 10.87
C PHE A 14 29.86 15.25 11.24
N LEU A 15 30.80 14.58 11.89
CA LEU A 15 30.61 13.21 12.36
C LEU A 15 29.54 13.13 13.45
N ALA A 16 29.56 14.05 14.42
CA ALA A 16 28.53 14.13 15.46
C ALA A 16 27.14 14.43 14.87
N LEU A 17 27.05 15.31 13.87
CA LEU A 17 25.81 15.61 13.16
C LEU A 17 25.29 14.38 12.40
N LEU A 18 26.15 13.71 11.63
CA LEU A 18 25.77 12.52 10.86
C LEU A 18 25.29 11.39 11.78
N THR A 19 26.01 11.12 12.87
CA THR A 19 25.62 10.09 13.84
C THR A 19 24.29 10.42 14.51
N THR A 20 24.06 11.68 14.88
CA THR A 20 22.78 12.14 15.44
C THR A 20 21.65 11.98 14.44
N LEU A 21 21.85 12.35 13.17
CA LEU A 21 20.85 12.18 12.11
C LEU A 21 20.53 10.70 11.86
N LEU A 22 21.54 9.83 11.82
CA LEU A 22 21.35 8.39 11.65
C LEU A 22 20.61 7.77 12.83
N LEU A 23 20.92 8.18 14.07
CA LEU A 23 20.21 7.74 15.26
C LEU A 23 18.74 8.18 15.22
N CYS A 24 18.47 9.46 14.97
CA CYS A 24 17.12 9.99 14.83
C CYS A 24 16.34 9.28 13.71
N ALA A 25 16.96 9.06 12.55
CA ALA A 25 16.35 8.33 11.45
C ALA A 25 16.05 6.87 11.81
N SER A 26 16.95 6.20 12.52
CA SER A 26 16.76 4.83 12.98
C SER A 26 15.62 4.72 13.99
N LEU A 27 15.58 5.61 14.99
CA LEU A 27 14.49 5.69 15.96
C LEU A 27 13.16 6.00 15.27
N ARG A 28 13.16 6.90 14.29
CA ARG A 28 11.97 7.22 13.50
C ARG A 28 11.48 6.01 12.70
N LEU A 29 12.40 5.28 12.07
CA LEU A 29 12.08 4.07 11.31
C LEU A 29 11.49 2.99 12.22
N LEU A 30 12.09 2.74 13.37
CA LEU A 30 11.57 1.79 14.37
C LEU A 30 10.18 2.19 14.89
N ALA A 31 9.91 3.49 15.05
CA ALA A 31 8.62 3.98 15.51
C ALA A 31 7.49 3.87 14.47
N ILE A 32 7.80 3.85 13.17
CA ILE A 32 6.79 3.70 12.10
C ILE A 32 6.57 2.25 11.68
N LEU A 33 7.56 1.39 11.90
CA LEU A 33 7.46 -0.02 11.58
C LEU A 33 6.46 -0.69 12.54
N PRO A 34 5.65 -1.62 12.03
CA PRO A 34 4.63 -2.27 12.84
C PRO A 34 5.28 -3.12 13.94
N ASP A 35 4.76 -2.98 15.16
CA ASP A 35 5.26 -3.70 16.32
C ASP A 35 5.05 -5.22 16.15
N THR A 36 6.01 -5.99 16.64
CA THR A 36 6.03 -7.47 16.62
C THR A 36 5.03 -8.08 17.59
N ARG A 37 4.63 -7.31 18.60
CA ARG A 37 3.57 -7.71 19.53
C ARG A 37 2.27 -7.47 18.80
N PHE A 38 1.45 -8.51 18.67
CA PHE A 38 0.05 -8.42 18.28
C PHE A 38 -0.64 -7.38 19.18
N SER A 39 -0.55 -6.11 18.79
CA SER A 39 -1.11 -5.01 19.54
C SER A 39 -2.62 -5.09 19.39
N SER A 40 -3.28 -4.73 20.49
CA SER A 40 -4.72 -4.63 20.64
C SER A 40 -5.41 -4.13 19.35
N PRO A 41 -6.62 -4.64 19.05
CA PRO A 41 -7.33 -4.25 17.84
C PRO A 41 -7.34 -2.73 17.72
N PRO A 42 -7.08 -2.19 16.52
CA PRO A 42 -7.00 -0.75 16.32
C PRO A 42 -8.27 -0.09 16.86
N PRO A 43 -8.17 1.13 17.41
CA PRO A 43 -9.34 1.83 17.96
C PRO A 43 -10.45 1.84 16.92
N ARG A 44 -11.65 1.42 17.34
CA ARG A 44 -12.83 1.37 16.46
C ARG A 44 -13.02 2.74 15.83
N ARG A 45 -13.01 2.78 14.50
CA ARG A 45 -13.30 4.01 13.76
C ARG A 45 -14.71 4.48 14.07
N LYS A 46 -14.90 5.80 14.03
CA LYS A 46 -16.23 6.39 14.13
C LYS A 46 -17.08 5.88 12.97
N SER A 47 -18.30 5.43 13.28
CA SER A 47 -19.27 5.02 12.26
C SER A 47 -19.47 6.17 11.27
N GLY A 48 -19.40 5.88 9.97
CA GLY A 48 -19.59 6.87 8.89
C GLY A 48 -18.33 7.60 8.40
N SER A 49 -17.12 7.25 8.87
CA SER A 49 -15.89 7.82 8.29
C SER A 49 -15.59 7.24 6.91
N SER A 50 -15.35 8.10 5.91
CA SER A 50 -14.84 7.69 4.59
C SER A 50 -13.57 6.85 4.76
N THR A 51 -13.56 5.65 4.17
CA THR A 51 -12.41 4.73 4.18
C THR A 51 -11.94 4.53 2.75
N ARG A 52 -10.81 5.17 2.44
CA ARG A 52 -10.16 5.05 1.14
C ARG A 52 -9.25 3.82 1.16
N ILE A 53 -9.47 2.90 0.25
CA ILE A 53 -8.63 1.72 0.05
C ILE A 53 -7.89 1.82 -1.28
N LEU A 54 -6.62 1.44 -1.26
CA LEU A 54 -5.77 1.39 -2.44
C LEU A 54 -5.36 -0.06 -2.70
N ILE A 55 -5.72 -0.57 -3.87
CA ILE A 55 -5.58 -1.98 -4.25
C ILE A 55 -4.55 -2.05 -5.36
N VAL A 56 -3.42 -2.72 -5.12
CA VAL A 56 -2.36 -2.85 -6.13
C VAL A 56 -2.48 -4.18 -6.84
N LEU A 57 -2.79 -4.13 -8.14
CA LEU A 57 -2.89 -5.31 -8.99
C LEU A 57 -1.50 -5.71 -9.51
N GLY A 58 -1.07 -6.93 -9.16
CA GLY A 58 0.06 -7.58 -9.82
C GLY A 58 -0.38 -8.13 -11.19
N SER A 59 0.51 -8.16 -12.18
CA SER A 59 0.13 -8.63 -13.53
C SER A 59 -0.14 -10.13 -13.61
N GLY A 60 -1.15 -10.53 -14.38
CA GLY A 60 -1.43 -11.93 -14.70
C GLY A 60 -2.17 -12.66 -13.59
N GLY A 61 -1.63 -13.79 -13.10
CA GLY A 61 -2.26 -14.60 -12.06
C GLY A 61 -2.49 -13.83 -10.74
N HIS A 62 -1.60 -12.91 -10.40
CA HIS A 62 -1.76 -12.05 -9.22
C HIS A 62 -3.01 -11.17 -9.29
N THR A 63 -3.41 -10.68 -10.47
CA THR A 63 -4.66 -9.93 -10.64
C THR A 63 -5.83 -10.77 -10.18
N GLN A 64 -5.90 -12.02 -10.65
CA GLN A 64 -7.00 -12.93 -10.36
C GLN A 64 -7.04 -13.29 -8.86
N GLU A 65 -5.88 -13.59 -8.27
CA GLU A 65 -5.75 -13.82 -6.82
C GLU A 65 -6.28 -12.62 -6.00
N MET A 66 -5.95 -11.38 -6.42
CA MET A 66 -6.41 -10.17 -5.73
C MET A 66 -7.92 -9.98 -5.87
N LEU A 67 -8.49 -10.23 -7.05
CA LEU A 67 -9.93 -10.11 -7.26
C LEU A 67 -10.71 -11.18 -6.49
N TYR A 68 -10.19 -12.40 -6.38
CA TYR A 68 -10.79 -13.42 -5.50
C TYR A 68 -10.75 -13.02 -4.03
N LEU A 69 -9.63 -12.47 -3.56
CA LEU A 69 -9.50 -11.94 -2.20
C LEU A 69 -10.54 -10.85 -1.89
N LEU A 70 -10.90 -10.05 -2.90
CA LEU A 70 -11.80 -8.91 -2.76
C LEU A 70 -13.26 -9.24 -3.09
N LYS A 71 -13.61 -10.47 -3.50
CA LYS A 71 -14.97 -10.82 -3.96
C LYS A 71 -16.07 -10.51 -2.93
N ASP A 72 -15.75 -10.60 -1.64
CA ASP A 72 -16.66 -10.37 -0.51
C ASP A 72 -16.38 -9.03 0.19
N LEU A 73 -15.70 -8.11 -0.49
CA LEU A 73 -15.42 -6.76 0.03
C LEU A 73 -16.74 -5.98 0.18
N ASP A 74 -17.03 -5.49 1.38
CA ASP A 74 -18.25 -4.74 1.69
C ASP A 74 -18.17 -3.27 1.20
N PRO A 75 -18.90 -2.87 0.13
CA PRO A 75 -18.80 -1.52 -0.43
C PRO A 75 -19.38 -0.43 0.46
N ARG A 76 -20.10 -0.78 1.53
CA ARG A 76 -20.60 0.17 2.54
C ARG A 76 -19.48 0.69 3.44
N LYS A 77 -18.45 -0.13 3.67
CA LYS A 77 -17.30 0.22 4.53
C LYS A 77 -16.23 0.99 3.76
N TYR A 78 -15.97 0.59 2.52
CA TYR A 78 -14.91 1.15 1.69
C TYR A 78 -15.49 2.14 0.69
N THR A 79 -15.52 3.40 1.09
CA THR A 79 -16.19 4.50 0.36
C THR A 79 -15.52 4.85 -0.97
N HIS A 80 -14.20 4.68 -1.07
CA HIS A 80 -13.45 4.97 -2.28
C HIS A 80 -12.35 3.93 -2.53
N ARG A 81 -12.30 3.36 -3.73
CA ARG A 81 -11.37 2.30 -4.14
C ARG A 81 -10.44 2.79 -5.24
N THR A 82 -9.16 2.95 -4.95
CA THR A 82 -8.16 3.29 -5.97
C THR A 82 -7.42 2.01 -6.42
N TRP A 83 -7.63 1.59 -7.65
CA TRP A 83 -6.95 0.47 -8.29
C TRP A 83 -5.63 0.93 -8.90
N VAL A 84 -4.51 0.43 -8.40
CA VAL A 84 -3.19 0.72 -8.93
C VAL A 84 -2.77 -0.40 -9.86
N VAL A 85 -2.52 -0.05 -11.12
CA VAL A 85 -2.14 -0.99 -12.17
C VAL A 85 -0.80 -0.61 -12.77
N SER A 86 0.01 -1.61 -13.12
CA SER A 86 1.28 -1.38 -13.78
C SER A 86 1.12 -0.98 -15.24
N SER A 87 2.02 -0.15 -15.76
CA SER A 87 2.00 0.27 -17.16
C SER A 87 2.14 -0.93 -18.12
N GLY A 88 1.38 -0.89 -19.20
CA GLY A 88 1.30 -1.98 -20.18
C GLY A 88 0.53 -3.20 -19.71
N ASP A 89 -0.26 -3.11 -18.63
CA ASP A 89 -1.14 -4.19 -18.16
C ASP A 89 -2.62 -3.83 -18.35
N ALA A 90 -3.02 -3.73 -19.63
CA ALA A 90 -4.42 -3.44 -20.00
C ALA A 90 -5.39 -4.54 -19.53
N PHE A 91 -4.89 -5.77 -19.36
CA PHE A 91 -5.67 -6.89 -18.85
C PHE A 91 -6.13 -6.63 -17.41
N SER A 92 -5.21 -6.23 -16.52
CA SER A 92 -5.56 -5.89 -15.15
C SER A 92 -6.50 -4.69 -15.05
N VAL A 93 -6.36 -3.69 -15.94
CA VAL A 93 -7.31 -2.56 -16.01
C VAL A 93 -8.72 -3.05 -16.35
N GLY A 94 -8.87 -3.85 -17.42
CA GLY A 94 -10.17 -4.39 -17.82
C GLY A 94 -10.80 -5.26 -16.73
N ARG A 95 -9.99 -6.02 -15.99
CA ARG A 95 -10.45 -6.84 -14.87
C ARG A 95 -10.92 -6.01 -13.66
N ALA A 96 -10.25 -4.89 -13.36
CA ALA A 96 -10.69 -3.95 -12.33
C ALA A 96 -12.03 -3.30 -12.69
N VAL A 97 -12.18 -2.83 -13.93
CA VAL A 97 -13.44 -2.27 -14.43
C VAL A 97 -14.58 -3.30 -14.38
N ALA A 98 -14.30 -4.53 -14.83
CA ALA A 98 -15.29 -5.61 -14.78
C ALA A 98 -15.71 -5.97 -13.35
N PHE A 99 -14.78 -5.90 -12.39
CA PHE A 99 -15.07 -6.13 -10.97
C PHE A 99 -16.00 -5.04 -10.41
N GLU A 100 -15.73 -3.77 -10.68
CA GLU A 100 -16.60 -2.67 -10.24
C GLU A 100 -17.98 -2.74 -10.93
N LYS A 101 -18.04 -3.08 -12.22
CA LYS A 101 -19.31 -3.30 -12.91
C LYS A 101 -20.11 -4.46 -12.31
N ALA A 102 -19.45 -5.55 -11.93
CA ALA A 102 -20.12 -6.67 -11.27
C ALA A 102 -20.67 -6.29 -9.88
N LEU A 103 -20.00 -5.37 -9.16
CA LEU A 103 -20.53 -4.81 -7.91
C LEU A 103 -21.78 -3.95 -8.16
N GLU A 104 -21.78 -3.15 -9.24
CA GLU A 104 -22.94 -2.35 -9.66
C GLU A 104 -24.13 -3.25 -10.02
N GLU A 105 -23.90 -4.28 -10.84
CA GLU A 105 -24.93 -5.25 -11.24
C GLU A 105 -25.50 -6.03 -10.03
N LYS A 106 -24.63 -6.42 -9.09
CA LYS A 106 -25.06 -7.08 -7.84
C LYS A 106 -25.95 -6.16 -7.00
N ALA A 107 -25.61 -4.88 -6.95
CA ALA A 107 -26.40 -3.89 -6.24
C ALA A 107 -27.78 -3.64 -6.88
N GLU A 108 -27.85 -3.62 -8.21
CA GLU A 108 -29.13 -3.52 -8.93
C GLU A 108 -30.04 -4.72 -8.65
N GLY A 109 -29.47 -5.93 -8.55
CA GLY A 109 -30.23 -7.15 -8.25
C GLY A 109 -30.74 -7.25 -6.80
N GLU A 110 -30.08 -6.62 -5.83
CA GLU A 110 -30.44 -6.65 -4.40
C GLU A 110 -31.46 -5.56 -3.98
N GLY A 111 -31.85 -4.66 -4.89
CA GLY A 111 -32.96 -3.71 -4.71
C GLY A 111 -32.75 -2.70 -3.56
N GLU A 112 -33.81 -2.43 -2.79
CA GLU A 112 -33.85 -1.37 -1.76
C GLU A 112 -32.87 -1.59 -0.58
N GLN A 113 -32.30 -2.79 -0.43
CA GLN A 113 -31.27 -3.11 0.59
C GLN A 113 -29.91 -2.45 0.33
N VAL A 114 -29.74 -1.79 -0.82
CA VAL A 114 -28.46 -1.23 -1.27
C VAL A 114 -28.33 0.28 -1.00
N ARG A 115 -29.31 0.89 -0.30
CA ARG A 115 -29.20 2.28 0.18
C ARG A 115 -27.95 2.43 1.06
N GLY A 116 -26.90 3.07 0.52
CA GLY A 116 -25.63 3.32 1.21
C GLY A 116 -24.42 2.53 0.72
N TRP A 117 -24.53 1.73 -0.35
CA TRP A 117 -23.33 1.19 -1.00
C TRP A 117 -22.64 2.28 -1.82
N ASN A 118 -21.31 2.33 -1.73
CA ASN A 118 -20.48 3.28 -2.46
C ASN A 118 -20.01 2.64 -3.78
N ILE A 119 -20.85 2.71 -4.81
CA ILE A 119 -20.64 2.06 -6.13
C ILE A 119 -20.97 3.06 -7.24
N GLY A 120 -20.43 2.84 -8.44
CA GLY A 120 -20.47 3.82 -9.51
C GLY A 120 -19.09 4.42 -9.77
N SER A 121 -18.98 5.12 -10.90
CA SER A 121 -17.74 5.80 -11.35
C SER A 121 -17.22 6.87 -10.39
N ALA A 122 -18.00 7.31 -9.40
CA ALA A 122 -17.56 8.26 -8.38
C ALA A 122 -16.78 7.59 -7.22
N HIS A 123 -16.94 6.28 -7.04
CA HIS A 123 -16.45 5.54 -5.87
C HIS A 123 -15.22 4.68 -6.15
N TYR A 124 -14.73 4.66 -7.38
CA TYR A 124 -13.47 4.02 -7.71
C TYR A 124 -12.67 4.83 -8.72
N ASP A 125 -11.38 4.51 -8.80
CA ASP A 125 -10.48 5.11 -9.75
C ASP A 125 -9.35 4.15 -10.13
N ILE A 126 -8.74 4.35 -11.29
CA ILE A 126 -7.65 3.54 -11.80
C ILE A 126 -6.42 4.41 -12.00
N ALA A 127 -5.41 4.18 -11.17
CA ALA A 127 -4.12 4.84 -11.27
C ALA A 127 -3.09 3.92 -11.95
N ILE A 128 -2.53 4.39 -13.05
CA ILE A 128 -1.48 3.66 -13.77
C ILE A 128 -0.11 4.13 -13.29
N VAL A 129 0.71 3.18 -12.81
CA VAL A 129 2.10 3.42 -12.40
C VAL A 129 3.06 2.67 -13.32
N PRO A 130 4.24 3.23 -13.65
CA PRO A 130 5.21 2.54 -14.47
C PRO A 130 5.73 1.29 -13.75
N ARG A 131 5.99 0.21 -14.51
CA ARG A 131 6.57 -1.02 -13.95
C ARG A 131 7.92 -0.73 -13.29
N ALA A 132 8.10 -1.21 -12.06
CA ALA A 132 9.39 -1.12 -11.35
C ALA A 132 10.54 -1.80 -12.12
N ARG A 133 10.22 -2.92 -12.79
CA ARG A 133 11.15 -3.64 -13.67
C ARG A 133 10.38 -4.22 -14.86
N LYS A 134 10.91 -4.04 -16.07
CA LYS A 134 10.40 -4.68 -17.29
C LYS A 134 10.91 -6.12 -17.41
N ILE A 135 10.17 -6.96 -18.12
CA ILE A 135 10.61 -8.32 -18.43
C ILE A 135 11.88 -8.22 -19.31
N HIS A 136 12.87 -9.07 -19.06
CA HIS A 136 14.20 -9.04 -19.70
C HIS A 136 15.04 -7.79 -19.45
N GLN A 137 14.64 -6.91 -18.51
CA GLN A 137 15.48 -5.78 -18.12
C GLN A 137 16.70 -6.24 -17.31
N SER A 138 17.86 -5.72 -17.69
CA SER A 138 19.12 -5.87 -16.95
C SER A 138 18.99 -5.39 -15.50
N LEU A 139 19.67 -6.08 -14.58
CA LEU A 139 19.72 -5.68 -13.17
C LEU A 139 20.37 -4.32 -12.97
N ILE A 140 21.25 -3.88 -13.87
CA ILE A 140 21.96 -2.59 -13.77
C ILE A 140 21.01 -1.41 -14.08
N THR A 141 20.07 -1.58 -15.01
CA THR A 141 19.11 -0.52 -15.36
C THR A 141 17.86 -0.54 -14.48
N THR A 142 17.66 -1.61 -13.71
CA THR A 142 16.50 -1.79 -12.80
C THR A 142 16.37 -0.69 -11.72
N PRO A 143 17.45 -0.17 -11.10
CA PRO A 143 17.35 0.91 -10.13
C PRO A 143 16.68 2.17 -10.70
N PHE A 144 17.00 2.55 -11.95
CA PHE A 144 16.42 3.73 -12.58
C PHE A 144 14.92 3.58 -12.83
N SER A 145 14.47 2.43 -13.34
CA SER A 145 13.04 2.16 -13.52
C SER A 145 12.31 2.02 -12.19
N SER A 146 12.96 1.45 -11.17
CA SER A 146 12.39 1.33 -9.82
C SER A 146 12.24 2.69 -9.15
N LEU A 147 13.20 3.61 -9.34
CA LEU A 147 13.12 4.98 -8.82
C LEU A 147 12.04 5.79 -9.53
N TYR A 148 11.90 5.64 -10.85
CA TYR A 148 10.81 6.24 -11.61
C TYR A 148 9.44 5.71 -11.15
N CYS A 149 9.34 4.40 -10.90
CA CYS A 149 8.17 3.78 -10.28
C CYS A 149 7.88 4.35 -8.89
N LEU A 150 8.90 4.49 -8.04
CA LEU A 150 8.77 5.06 -6.70
C LEU A 150 8.20 6.48 -6.75
N TRP A 151 8.75 7.32 -7.62
CA TRP A 151 8.27 8.69 -7.81
C TRP A 151 6.81 8.72 -8.27
N ALA A 152 6.45 7.88 -9.24
CA ALA A 152 5.09 7.79 -9.75
C ALA A 152 4.09 7.24 -8.71
N CYS A 153 4.52 6.37 -7.78
CA CYS A 153 3.67 5.84 -6.70
C CYS A 153 3.19 6.92 -5.72
N PHE A 154 3.85 8.07 -5.61
CA PHE A 154 3.36 9.15 -4.76
C PHE A 154 2.05 9.76 -5.25
N ARG A 155 1.81 9.79 -6.57
CA ARG A 155 0.58 10.35 -7.13
C ARG A 155 -0.67 9.63 -6.61
N PRO A 156 -0.86 8.31 -6.76
CA PRO A 156 -2.05 7.63 -6.24
C PRO A 156 -2.14 7.63 -4.71
N LEU A 157 -1.01 7.77 -3.99
CA LEU A 157 -1.02 7.89 -2.53
C LEU A 157 -1.51 9.27 -2.05
N LEU A 158 -1.04 10.35 -2.67
CA LEU A 158 -1.27 11.73 -2.21
C LEU A 158 -2.48 12.41 -2.88
N ILE A 159 -2.78 12.04 -4.12
CA ILE A 159 -3.82 12.68 -4.92
C ILE A 159 -4.84 11.60 -5.26
N PRO A 160 -6.06 11.69 -4.71
CA PRO A 160 -7.19 10.93 -5.20
C PRO A 160 -7.58 11.54 -6.55
N THR A 161 -7.67 10.68 -7.55
CA THR A 161 -7.73 11.09 -8.96
C THR A 161 -9.16 11.39 -9.44
N THR A 162 -10.11 11.65 -8.53
CA THR A 162 -11.48 12.01 -8.90
C THR A 162 -11.63 13.47 -9.32
N SER A 163 -12.06 13.59 -10.57
CA SER A 163 -12.43 14.78 -11.32
C SER A 163 -13.95 14.99 -11.28
N SER A 164 -14.58 14.86 -10.10
CA SER A 164 -16.04 14.84 -9.97
C SER A 164 -16.51 15.92 -9.00
N SER A 165 -17.35 16.82 -9.52
CA SER A 165 -17.83 18.08 -8.95
C SER A 165 -18.71 17.98 -7.70
N THR A 166 -18.62 16.89 -6.94
CA THR A 166 -19.36 16.65 -5.70
C THR A 166 -18.35 16.49 -4.55
N SER A 167 -17.47 17.47 -4.45
CA SER A 167 -16.33 17.47 -3.53
C SER A 167 -16.80 17.59 -2.07
N SER A 168 -16.87 16.46 -1.38
CA SER A 168 -16.59 16.48 0.05
C SER A 168 -15.07 16.53 0.21
N ILE A 169 -14.58 17.52 0.98
CA ILE A 169 -13.15 17.80 1.22
C ILE A 169 -12.38 16.57 1.76
N THR A 170 -13.09 15.54 2.20
CA THR A 170 -12.57 14.28 2.76
C THR A 170 -12.06 13.28 1.73
N ASP A 171 -12.39 13.41 0.44
CA ASP A 171 -11.91 12.46 -0.58
C ASP A 171 -10.44 12.68 -0.94
N ALA A 172 -9.90 13.88 -0.69
CA ALA A 172 -8.50 14.33 -0.88
C ALA A 172 -7.47 13.73 0.09
N ASP A 173 -7.81 12.66 0.81
CA ASP A 173 -7.00 12.16 1.91
C ASP A 173 -6.11 10.96 1.54
N LEU A 174 -5.11 10.71 2.36
CA LEU A 174 -4.27 9.52 2.27
C LEU A 174 -5.12 8.25 2.38
N PRO A 175 -4.75 7.18 1.64
CA PRO A 175 -5.41 5.90 1.77
C PRO A 175 -5.31 5.40 3.20
N ASP A 176 -6.40 4.86 3.71
CA ASP A 176 -6.45 4.24 5.02
C ASP A 176 -5.78 2.86 4.99
N LEU A 177 -5.98 2.14 3.89
CA LEU A 177 -5.55 0.78 3.69
C LEU A 177 -4.96 0.60 2.29
N ILE A 178 -3.84 -0.09 2.21
CA ILE A 178 -3.14 -0.50 1.00
C ILE A 178 -3.09 -2.01 1.01
N ILE A 179 -3.73 -2.66 0.04
CA ILE A 179 -3.70 -4.12 -0.11
C ILE A 179 -2.95 -4.49 -1.37
N THR A 180 -2.05 -5.47 -1.27
CA THR A 180 -1.34 -5.99 -2.43
C THR A 180 -0.92 -7.44 -2.27
N ASN A 181 -0.88 -8.17 -3.38
CA ASN A 181 -0.29 -9.49 -3.50
C ASN A 181 0.79 -9.53 -4.61
N GLY A 182 1.17 -8.34 -5.09
CA GLY A 182 1.94 -8.19 -6.32
C GLY A 182 3.45 -8.32 -6.13
N PRO A 183 4.19 -8.44 -7.25
CA PRO A 183 5.65 -8.48 -7.27
C PRO A 183 6.25 -7.05 -7.16
N ALA A 184 7.35 -6.75 -7.86
CA ALA A 184 8.18 -5.56 -7.63
C ALA A 184 7.44 -4.20 -7.48
N THR A 185 6.45 -3.89 -8.32
CA THR A 185 5.68 -2.63 -8.22
C THR A 185 4.98 -2.47 -6.87
N ALA A 186 4.47 -3.56 -6.30
CA ALA A 186 3.84 -3.56 -4.98
C ALA A 186 4.83 -3.22 -3.87
N CYS A 187 6.04 -3.80 -3.91
CA CYS A 187 7.11 -3.49 -2.96
C CYS A 187 7.50 -2.02 -3.03
N ILE A 188 7.59 -1.44 -4.23
CA ILE A 188 7.91 -0.03 -4.44
C ILE A 188 6.80 0.88 -3.93
N LEU A 189 5.52 0.51 -4.11
CA LEU A 189 4.41 1.29 -3.57
C LEU A 189 4.38 1.26 -2.03
N ILE A 190 4.65 0.10 -1.43
CA ILE A 190 4.78 0.01 0.04
C ILE A 190 5.95 0.88 0.51
N LEU A 191 7.08 0.86 -0.19
CA LEU A 191 8.21 1.75 0.11
C LEU A 191 7.80 3.23 0.03
N ALA A 192 7.05 3.65 -1.00
CA ALA A 192 6.51 5.01 -1.09
C ALA A 192 5.63 5.35 0.13
N SER A 193 4.77 4.42 0.56
CA SER A 193 3.92 4.60 1.74
C SER A 193 4.73 4.74 3.05
N LEU A 194 5.84 4.01 3.18
CA LEU A 194 6.76 4.15 4.31
C LEU A 194 7.47 5.49 4.31
N ILE A 195 7.87 6.01 3.14
CA ILE A 195 8.47 7.33 3.02
C ILE A 195 7.48 8.40 3.51
N LEU A 196 6.21 8.29 3.12
CA LEU A 196 5.16 9.20 3.63
C LEU A 196 5.00 9.11 5.15
N LYS A 197 5.01 7.89 5.72
CA LYS A 197 4.97 7.68 7.18
C LYS A 197 6.22 8.25 7.86
N PHE A 198 7.40 8.05 7.29
CA PHE A 198 8.68 8.50 7.83
C PHE A 198 8.71 10.02 8.01
N PHE A 199 8.35 10.77 6.96
CA PHE A 199 8.27 12.24 7.00
C PHE A 199 6.94 12.78 7.55
N ASN A 200 6.02 11.90 7.97
CA ASN A 200 4.68 12.25 8.43
C ASN A 200 3.91 13.17 7.47
N VAL A 201 4.07 12.98 6.15
CA VAL A 201 3.41 13.79 5.12
C VAL A 201 1.89 13.65 5.28
N GLN A 202 1.15 14.77 5.29
CA GLN A 202 -0.30 14.83 5.54
C GLN A 202 -0.76 14.10 6.82
N GLY A 203 0.14 13.92 7.79
CA GLY A 203 -0.13 13.17 9.01
C GLY A 203 -0.20 11.65 8.80
N ALA A 204 0.47 11.09 7.78
CA ALA A 204 0.43 9.66 7.47
C ALA A 204 0.68 8.76 8.69
N SER A 205 1.67 9.13 9.52
CA SER A 205 2.03 8.40 10.73
C SER A 205 1.17 8.81 11.93
N SER A 206 0.95 10.10 12.16
CA SER A 206 0.19 10.59 13.32
C SER A 206 -1.31 10.25 13.27
N ARG A 207 -1.89 10.12 12.07
CA ARG A 207 -3.30 9.77 11.83
C ARG A 207 -3.51 8.27 11.58
N GLY A 208 -2.44 7.46 11.62
CA GLY A 208 -2.51 6.02 11.40
C GLY A 208 -2.98 5.61 10.00
N LYS A 209 -2.64 6.40 8.97
CA LYS A 209 -2.98 6.16 7.56
C LYS A 209 -1.96 5.22 6.90
N CYS A 210 -2.23 4.86 5.64
CA CYS A 210 -1.40 3.99 4.83
C CYS A 210 -1.13 2.63 5.51
N LYS A 211 -2.13 2.03 6.15
CA LYS A 211 -1.99 0.68 6.70
C LYS A 211 -1.81 -0.30 5.55
N THR A 212 -0.93 -1.28 5.71
CA THR A 212 -0.50 -2.15 4.62
C THR A 212 -0.82 -3.61 4.92
N ILE A 213 -1.47 -4.27 3.97
CA ILE A 213 -1.69 -5.71 3.99
C ILE A 213 -1.01 -6.29 2.75
N TYR A 214 -0.10 -7.23 2.98
CA TYR A 214 0.47 -8.05 1.91
C TYR A 214 -0.10 -9.45 1.99
N ALA A 215 -0.66 -9.95 0.89
CA ALA A 215 -1.05 -11.35 0.77
C ALA A 215 -0.04 -12.08 -0.14
N GLU A 216 0.65 -13.07 0.40
CA GLU A 216 1.57 -13.89 -0.40
C GLU A 216 0.77 -14.70 -1.45
N SER A 217 1.36 -14.84 -2.64
CA SER A 217 0.71 -15.53 -3.74
C SER A 217 0.43 -17.00 -3.43
N PHE A 218 -0.69 -17.50 -3.94
CA PHE A 218 -1.12 -18.89 -3.75
C PHE A 218 -0.06 -19.88 -4.26
N ALA A 219 0.70 -19.51 -5.30
CA ALA A 219 1.78 -20.32 -5.85
C ALA A 219 2.96 -20.57 -4.88
N ARG A 220 3.04 -19.83 -3.76
CA ARG A 220 4.14 -19.95 -2.79
C ARG A 220 3.75 -20.91 -1.66
N VAL A 221 3.97 -22.20 -1.90
CA VAL A 221 3.61 -23.26 -0.94
C VAL A 221 4.65 -23.43 0.18
N LYS A 222 5.94 -23.48 -0.19
CA LYS A 222 7.03 -23.87 0.73
C LYS A 222 7.89 -22.71 1.23
N THR A 223 8.02 -21.65 0.44
CA THR A 223 8.89 -20.52 0.77
C THR A 223 8.28 -19.21 0.29
N LEU A 224 8.49 -18.13 1.03
CA LEU A 224 8.09 -16.78 0.65
C LEU A 224 8.73 -16.35 -0.68
N SER A 225 7.99 -15.56 -1.45
CA SER A 225 8.53 -14.89 -2.63
C SER A 225 9.61 -13.88 -2.24
N LEU A 226 10.38 -13.38 -3.22
CA LEU A 226 11.36 -12.32 -2.93
C LEU A 226 10.66 -11.08 -2.36
N SER A 227 9.51 -10.71 -2.94
CA SER A 227 8.64 -9.65 -2.42
C SER A 227 8.18 -9.95 -1.00
N GLY A 228 7.73 -11.18 -0.72
CA GLY A 228 7.34 -11.61 0.61
C GLY A 228 8.46 -11.48 1.65
N LYS A 229 9.67 -11.95 1.31
CA LYS A 229 10.86 -11.84 2.18
C LYS A 229 11.23 -10.40 2.51
N LEU A 230 11.07 -9.47 1.56
CA LEU A 230 11.33 -8.05 1.78
C LEU A 230 10.26 -7.40 2.64
N LEU A 231 9.00 -7.82 2.48
CA LEU A 231 7.85 -7.13 3.06
C LEU A 231 7.42 -7.66 4.42
N VAL A 232 7.79 -8.88 4.79
CA VAL A 232 7.32 -9.55 6.03
C VAL A 232 7.57 -8.74 7.32
N ARG A 233 8.65 -7.95 7.38
CA ARG A 233 8.95 -7.07 8.53
C ARG A 233 8.54 -5.61 8.34
N VAL A 234 7.94 -5.30 7.20
CA VAL A 234 7.66 -3.93 6.76
C VAL A 234 6.16 -3.64 6.79
N VAL A 235 5.33 -4.59 6.34
CA VAL A 235 3.89 -4.39 6.23
C VAL A 235 3.17 -4.57 7.56
N ASP A 236 2.06 -3.87 7.75
CA ASP A 236 1.28 -3.95 9.00
C ASP A 236 0.74 -5.37 9.22
N ARG A 237 0.23 -6.04 8.18
CA ARG A 237 -0.15 -7.47 8.21
C ARG A 237 0.41 -8.22 7.01
N PHE A 238 0.92 -9.43 7.26
CA PHE A 238 1.48 -10.30 6.24
C PHE A 238 0.72 -11.62 6.22
N LEU A 239 -0.10 -11.83 5.20
CA LEU A 239 -1.00 -12.98 5.10
C LEU A 239 -0.38 -14.07 4.24
N VAL A 240 -0.46 -15.32 4.69
CA VAL A 240 -0.05 -16.51 3.94
C VAL A 240 -1.20 -17.50 3.83
N GLN A 241 -1.20 -18.24 2.73
CA GLN A 241 -2.28 -19.18 2.40
C GLN A 241 -1.94 -20.65 2.70
N TRP A 242 -0.71 -20.91 3.15
CA TRP A 242 -0.22 -22.25 3.44
C TRP A 242 0.27 -22.32 4.89
N ASP A 243 -0.17 -23.35 5.62
CA ASP A 243 0.14 -23.56 7.03
C ASP A 243 1.66 -23.65 7.29
N GLY A 244 2.41 -24.27 6.38
CA GLY A 244 3.87 -24.35 6.46
C GLY A 244 4.61 -23.01 6.36
N LEU A 245 3.91 -21.90 6.05
CA LEU A 245 4.45 -20.55 6.05
C LEU A 245 4.04 -19.72 7.27
N ASP A 246 3.24 -20.29 8.18
CA ASP A 246 2.83 -19.59 9.39
C ASP A 246 4.05 -19.22 10.24
N GLY A 247 4.01 -18.01 10.82
CA GLY A 247 5.11 -17.49 11.63
C GLY A 247 6.43 -17.22 10.91
N VAL A 248 6.56 -17.48 9.60
CA VAL A 248 7.79 -17.16 8.85
C VAL A 248 8.10 -15.67 8.96
N GLY A 249 9.37 -15.35 9.21
CA GLY A 249 9.80 -13.98 9.47
C GLY A 249 9.33 -13.39 10.81
N GLY A 250 8.69 -14.21 11.66
CA GLY A 250 8.13 -13.86 12.96
C GLY A 250 6.77 -13.13 12.89
N ARG A 251 6.18 -13.00 11.69
CA ARG A 251 5.01 -12.14 11.46
C ARG A 251 4.01 -12.64 10.42
N ALA A 252 4.33 -13.71 9.69
CA ALA A 252 3.38 -14.27 8.73
C ALA A 252 2.16 -14.87 9.46
N GLU A 253 0.97 -14.53 8.99
CA GLU A 253 -0.31 -14.96 9.53
C GLU A 253 -0.96 -15.94 8.55
N PHE A 254 -1.06 -17.22 8.93
CA PHE A 254 -1.85 -18.17 8.15
C PHE A 254 -3.34 -17.88 8.27
N VAL A 255 -3.99 -17.64 7.12
CA VAL A 255 -5.43 -17.30 7.05
C VAL A 255 -6.24 -18.29 6.21
N GLY A 256 -5.62 -19.41 5.81
CA GLY A 256 -6.23 -20.37 4.90
C GLY A 256 -6.18 -19.94 3.44
N ILE A 257 -6.89 -20.71 2.60
CA ILE A 257 -6.93 -20.50 1.16
C ILE A 257 -7.85 -19.31 0.86
N LEU A 258 -7.29 -18.24 0.30
CA LEU A 258 -8.00 -17.00 -0.01
C LEU A 258 -8.43 -16.90 -1.48
N VAL A 259 -7.87 -17.77 -2.34
CA VAL A 259 -8.02 -17.77 -3.80
C VAL A 259 -8.67 -19.06 -4.26
#